data_AF-A0A953BM10-F1
#
_entry.id   AF-A0A953BM10-F1
#
_cell.length_a   1.000
_cell.length_b   1.000
_cell.length_c   1.000
_cell.angle_alpha   90.00
_cell.angle_beta   90.00
_cell.angle_gamma   90.00
#
_symmetry.space_group_name_H-M   'P 1'
#
loop_
_entity.id
_entity.type
_entity.pdbx_description
1 polymer ?
#
loop_
_entity_poly.entity_id
_entity_poly.type
_entity_poly.pdbx_seq_one_letter_code
_entity_poly.pdbx_strand_id
1 'polypeptide(L)'
;MGQCKELKVMIRRPAHRRGSSYLVVLSASSLVFVLAIGAIAVNRAVSESARLAADEAEARRLALSAIEMAMQSAENTVAWRTQAATGLFSDRPIGRGFASATVADPHDGNLANSVRHPLRFTGVGRAGSARQVLIVRADFDPLYRTCLDGAMHAAGALTMTGCIVRSDSPIGSNTSVSVSSSTVKSDVYSSGDASGPGITGSTMTFVPARTMPDPDVIARYAAQATPIAYNSLNFGRIRRTLLSGATNPFGTVNPRGIYSIDCGGNSLEIQDSRITATLVVTNTSGVSITNSVYWSQWEEGLPILLVSGNLAITTIALDLIESSFRNFNPAGNPYKGATDSDTLDRYPSILEGLIHATGSVTLGQRVSVVGALVAGGGISVNSGAVVALHRRVIGSPTGFADRSFRVDSTTFARGVE
;
A
#
# COMPACT_ATOMS: atom_id res chain seq x y z
N MET A 1 -125.34 50.34 37.52
CA MET A 1 -125.62 51.61 36.82
C MET A 1 -124.26 52.23 36.47
N GLY A 2 -123.92 52.33 35.17
CA GLY A 2 -122.70 52.96 34.60
C GLY A 2 -121.37 52.19 34.82
N GLN A 3 -120.77 51.52 33.84
CA GLN A 3 -119.79 52.02 32.83
C GLN A 3 -118.59 52.77 33.45
N CYS A 4 -117.31 52.53 33.11
CA CYS A 4 -116.74 52.42 31.77
C CYS A 4 -115.34 51.74 31.80
N LYS A 5 -114.93 51.15 30.67
CA LYS A 5 -113.66 50.44 30.40
C LYS A 5 -112.45 51.40 30.34
N GLU A 6 -111.31 50.96 30.85
CA GLU A 6 -110.00 51.38 30.31
C GLU A 6 -109.16 50.16 29.89
N LEU A 7 -108.62 50.24 28.68
CA LEU A 7 -107.83 49.23 27.99
C LEU A 7 -106.38 49.28 28.50
N LYS A 8 -105.91 48.20 29.15
CA LYS A 8 -104.53 48.10 29.63
C LYS A 8 -103.67 47.34 28.63
N VAL A 9 -103.03 48.08 27.70
CA VAL A 9 -101.93 47.53 26.88
C VAL A 9 -100.65 47.59 27.70
N MET A 10 -100.25 46.46 28.28
CA MET A 10 -99.02 46.32 29.04
C MET A 10 -97.96 45.63 28.17
N ILE A 11 -97.08 46.45 27.60
CA ILE A 11 -95.92 46.04 26.80
C ILE A 11 -94.99 45.17 27.65
N ARG A 12 -94.74 43.92 27.23
CA ARG A 12 -93.71 43.05 27.83
C ARG A 12 -92.32 43.62 27.51
N ARG A 13 -91.56 43.98 28.54
CA ARG A 13 -90.11 44.26 28.41
C ARG A 13 -89.34 42.95 28.21
N PRO A 14 -88.41 42.84 27.25
CA PRO A 14 -87.54 41.67 27.14
C PRO A 14 -86.53 41.66 28.28
N ALA A 15 -86.46 40.56 29.03
CA ALA A 15 -85.43 40.34 30.04
C ALA A 15 -84.06 40.19 29.36
N HIS A 16 -83.13 41.10 29.67
CA HIS A 16 -81.76 41.10 29.16
C HIS A 16 -81.02 39.83 29.66
N ARG A 17 -80.82 38.85 28.78
CA ARG A 17 -80.00 37.66 29.04
C ARG A 17 -78.52 38.03 28.90
N ARG A 18 -77.87 38.43 30.01
CA ARG A 18 -76.42 38.77 30.07
C ARG A 18 -75.50 37.59 30.39
N GLY A 19 -76.03 36.41 30.69
CA GLY A 19 -75.25 35.21 31.02
C GLY A 19 -74.77 34.40 29.81
N SER A 20 -75.45 34.47 28.66
CA SER A 20 -75.10 33.65 27.48
C SER A 20 -73.85 34.17 26.75
N SER A 21 -73.59 35.48 26.77
CA SER A 21 -72.39 36.06 26.16
C SER A 21 -71.11 35.63 26.87
N TYR A 22 -71.14 35.53 28.20
CA TYR A 22 -70.00 35.03 28.97
C TYR A 22 -69.68 33.57 28.67
N LEU A 23 -70.71 32.72 28.54
CA LEU A 23 -70.51 31.31 28.20
C LEU A 23 -69.95 31.12 26.78
N VAL A 24 -70.39 31.92 25.80
CA VAL A 24 -69.85 31.88 24.43
C VAL A 24 -68.41 32.36 24.36
N VAL A 25 -68.07 33.44 25.09
CA VAL A 25 -66.69 33.96 25.13
C VAL A 25 -65.76 32.99 25.87
N LEU A 26 -66.23 32.38 26.98
CA LEU A 26 -65.47 31.39 27.73
C LEU A 26 -65.27 30.09 26.93
N SER A 27 -66.31 29.61 26.23
CA SER A 27 -66.17 28.44 25.35
C SER A 27 -65.22 28.73 24.19
N ALA A 28 -65.33 29.91 23.58
CA ALA A 28 -64.43 30.32 22.50
C ALA A 28 -62.97 30.48 22.98
N SER A 29 -62.74 31.09 24.14
CA SER A 29 -61.39 31.26 24.70
C SER A 29 -60.77 29.94 25.16
N SER A 30 -61.56 29.04 25.76
CA SER A 30 -61.09 27.70 26.11
C SER A 30 -60.71 26.88 24.86
N LEU A 31 -61.48 26.99 23.77
CA LEU A 31 -61.19 26.32 22.51
C LEU A 31 -59.90 26.86 21.87
N VAL A 32 -59.71 28.18 21.86
CA VAL A 32 -58.45 28.81 21.40
C VAL A 32 -57.26 28.36 22.24
N PHE A 33 -57.42 28.25 23.56
CA PHE A 33 -56.36 27.79 24.47
C PHE A 33 -55.97 26.32 24.20
N VAL A 34 -56.94 25.43 24.01
CA VAL A 34 -56.69 24.02 23.67
C VAL A 34 -55.97 23.92 22.31
N LEU A 35 -56.39 24.70 21.31
CA LEU A 35 -55.71 24.76 20.01
C LEU A 35 -54.27 25.27 20.14
N ALA A 36 -54.03 26.29 20.97
CA ALA A 36 -52.70 26.84 21.20
C ALA A 36 -51.75 25.81 21.86
N ILE A 37 -52.23 25.09 22.88
CA ILE A 37 -51.44 24.02 23.53
C ILE A 37 -51.20 22.86 22.56
N GLY A 38 -52.23 22.46 21.79
CA GLY A 38 -52.10 21.42 20.77
C GLY A 38 -51.03 21.75 19.73
N ALA A 39 -51.01 23.00 19.23
CA ALA A 39 -50.00 23.47 18.30
C ALA A 39 -48.58 23.44 18.90
N ILE A 40 -48.41 23.81 20.17
CA ILE A 40 -47.11 23.76 20.86
C ILE A 40 -46.64 22.31 21.04
N ALA A 41 -47.53 21.39 21.43
CA ALA A 41 -47.20 19.98 21.61
C ALA A 41 -46.77 19.33 20.28
N VAL A 42 -47.49 19.61 19.19
CA VAL A 42 -47.14 19.13 17.85
C VAL A 42 -45.80 19.73 17.39
N ASN A 43 -45.56 21.03 17.59
CA ASN A 43 -44.28 21.64 17.23
C ASN A 43 -43.10 21.04 18.00
N ARG A 44 -43.29 20.69 19.28
CA ARG A 44 -42.26 19.99 20.07
C ARG A 44 -41.99 18.59 19.54
N ALA A 45 -43.03 17.80 19.27
CA ALA A 45 -42.89 16.46 18.73
C ALA A 45 -42.22 16.46 17.34
N VAL A 46 -42.57 17.42 16.48
CA VAL A 46 -41.93 17.62 15.17
C VAL A 46 -40.48 18.09 15.32
N SER A 47 -40.19 18.97 16.27
CA SER A 47 -38.81 19.43 16.52
C SER A 47 -37.92 18.30 17.07
N GLU A 48 -38.46 17.45 17.94
CA GLU A 48 -37.74 16.30 18.49
C GLU A 48 -37.51 15.23 17.43
N SER A 49 -38.51 14.91 16.60
CA SER A 49 -38.32 13.97 15.49
C SER A 49 -37.33 14.49 14.45
N ALA A 50 -37.37 15.79 14.13
CA ALA A 50 -36.39 16.42 13.25
C ALA A 50 -34.97 16.37 13.84
N ARG A 51 -34.83 16.58 15.16
CA ARG A 51 -33.54 16.47 15.86
C ARG A 51 -33.00 15.05 15.83
N LEU A 52 -33.82 14.03 16.13
CA LEU A 52 -33.41 12.64 16.09
C LEU A 52 -33.01 12.20 14.67
N ALA A 53 -33.73 12.67 13.65
CA ALA A 53 -33.38 12.40 12.25
C ALA A 53 -32.06 13.08 11.85
N ALA A 54 -31.80 14.30 12.34
CA ALA A 54 -30.54 14.99 12.12
C ALA A 54 -29.38 14.27 12.83
N ASP A 55 -29.56 13.86 14.09
CA ASP A 55 -28.58 13.12 14.88
C ASP A 55 -28.26 11.75 14.22
N GLU A 56 -29.26 11.04 13.66
CA GLU A 56 -29.04 9.78 12.93
C GLU A 56 -28.24 9.99 11.64
N ALA A 57 -28.58 11.03 10.87
CA ALA A 57 -27.86 11.36 9.64
C ALA A 57 -26.40 11.76 9.94
N GLU A 58 -26.17 12.51 11.01
CA GLU A 58 -24.84 12.89 11.47
C GLU A 58 -24.04 11.67 11.97
N ALA A 59 -24.63 10.80 12.79
CA ALA A 59 -24.01 9.57 13.25
C ALA A 59 -23.60 8.66 12.07
N ARG A 60 -24.41 8.59 10.99
CA ARG A 60 -24.06 7.81 9.79
C ARG A 60 -22.87 8.40 9.05
N ARG A 61 -22.80 9.73 8.90
CA ARG A 61 -21.65 10.40 8.28
C ARG A 61 -20.39 10.20 9.11
N LEU A 62 -20.48 10.30 10.44
CA LEU A 62 -19.37 10.02 11.36
C LEU A 62 -18.88 8.58 11.25
N ALA A 63 -19.79 7.60 11.08
CA ALA A 63 -19.41 6.21 10.86
C ALA A 63 -18.66 6.01 9.53
N LEU A 64 -19.06 6.70 8.45
CA LEU A 64 -18.33 6.69 7.17
C LEU A 64 -16.95 7.33 7.31
N SER A 65 -16.88 8.53 7.90
CA SER A 65 -15.61 9.21 8.17
C SER A 65 -14.69 8.38 9.07
N ALA A 66 -15.25 7.61 10.01
CA ALA A 66 -14.47 6.70 10.84
C ALA A 66 -13.76 5.63 9.99
N ILE A 67 -14.46 5.06 9.00
CA ILE A 67 -13.89 4.07 8.07
C ILE A 67 -12.81 4.71 7.20
N GLU A 68 -13.06 5.89 6.63
CA GLU A 68 -12.09 6.62 5.80
C GLU A 68 -10.82 6.96 6.58
N MET A 69 -10.96 7.50 7.78
CA MET A 69 -9.81 7.76 8.67
C MET A 69 -9.09 6.49 9.09
N ALA A 70 -9.81 5.39 9.32
CA ALA A 70 -9.23 4.11 9.69
C ALA A 70 -8.36 3.55 8.57
N MET A 71 -8.86 3.59 7.34
CA MET A 71 -8.09 3.21 6.15
C MET A 71 -6.89 4.13 6.01
N GLN A 72 -7.07 5.45 6.02
CA GLN A 72 -5.95 6.40 5.90
C GLN A 72 -4.90 6.23 7.02
N SER A 73 -5.32 5.91 8.24
CA SER A 73 -4.40 5.61 9.35
C SER A 73 -3.61 4.33 9.10
N ALA A 74 -4.25 3.30 8.54
CA ALA A 74 -3.60 2.06 8.16
C ALA A 74 -2.62 2.25 6.99
N GLU A 75 -2.94 3.13 6.05
CA GLU A 75 -2.05 3.48 4.93
C GLU A 75 -0.79 4.23 5.41
N ASN A 76 -0.94 5.19 6.32
CA ASN A 76 0.15 6.07 6.76
C ASN A 76 1.04 5.51 7.89
N THR A 77 0.65 4.41 8.55
CA THR A 77 1.35 3.93 9.76
C THR A 77 2.03 2.59 9.53
N VAL A 78 3.37 2.49 9.65
CA VAL A 78 4.13 1.23 9.44
C VAL A 78 3.65 0.08 10.33
N ALA A 79 3.36 0.36 11.60
CA ALA A 79 2.94 -0.63 12.60
C ALA A 79 1.41 -0.77 12.75
N TRP A 80 0.61 -0.33 11.76
CA TRP A 80 -0.84 -0.26 11.95
C TRP A 80 -1.48 -1.61 12.29
N ARG A 81 -0.97 -2.73 11.75
CA ARG A 81 -1.51 -4.09 12.00
C ARG A 81 -1.33 -4.53 13.45
N THR A 82 -0.19 -4.21 14.07
CA THR A 82 0.06 -4.54 15.47
C THR A 82 -0.74 -3.63 16.40
N GLN A 83 -0.94 -2.36 16.03
CA GLN A 83 -1.78 -1.41 16.77
C GLN A 83 -3.28 -1.74 16.65
N ALA A 84 -3.71 -2.15 15.46
CA ALA A 84 -5.08 -2.51 15.14
C ALA A 84 -5.63 -3.68 15.97
N ALA A 85 -4.76 -4.57 16.46
CA ALA A 85 -5.15 -5.67 17.35
C ALA A 85 -5.84 -5.20 18.64
N THR A 86 -5.59 -3.96 19.07
CA THR A 86 -6.24 -3.32 20.23
C THR A 86 -7.38 -2.36 19.86
N GLY A 87 -7.71 -2.26 18.56
CA GLY A 87 -8.58 -1.22 17.99
C GLY A 87 -7.75 -0.09 17.36
N LEU A 88 -8.21 0.48 16.24
CA LEU A 88 -7.48 1.54 15.52
C LEU A 88 -7.56 2.88 16.25
N PHE A 89 -8.77 3.28 16.64
CA PHE A 89 -9.01 4.41 17.52
C PHE A 89 -10.40 4.32 18.15
N SER A 90 -10.56 4.95 19.32
CA SER A 90 -11.80 4.97 20.09
C SER A 90 -12.17 6.40 20.46
N ASP A 91 -13.47 6.71 20.39
CA ASP A 91 -14.11 7.97 20.78
C ASP A 91 -13.33 9.23 20.34
N ARG A 92 -12.88 9.24 19.08
CA ARG A 92 -12.20 10.39 18.49
C ARG A 92 -13.22 11.49 18.20
N PRO A 93 -13.06 12.72 18.74
CA PRO A 93 -14.00 13.80 18.51
C PRO A 93 -13.91 14.30 17.05
N ILE A 94 -15.06 14.38 16.38
CA ILE A 94 -15.19 14.95 15.04
C ILE A 94 -16.44 15.82 15.01
N GLY A 95 -16.26 17.13 14.83
CA GLY A 95 -17.36 18.07 14.87
C GLY A 95 -18.11 18.02 16.21
N ARG A 96 -19.39 17.63 16.17
CA ARG A 96 -20.28 17.56 17.35
C ARG A 96 -20.46 16.15 17.90
N GLY A 97 -19.77 15.16 17.35
CA GLY A 97 -19.90 13.75 17.72
C GLY A 97 -18.57 13.05 17.86
N PHE A 98 -18.65 11.72 17.97
CA PHE A 98 -17.50 10.85 18.17
C PHE A 98 -17.48 9.74 17.11
N ALA A 99 -16.27 9.35 16.73
CA ALA A 99 -16.00 8.27 15.81
C ALA A 99 -15.07 7.24 16.47
N SER A 100 -15.34 5.96 16.26
CA SER A 100 -14.45 4.85 16.62
C SER A 100 -14.29 3.93 15.41
N ALA A 101 -13.14 3.27 15.29
CA ALA A 101 -12.93 2.29 14.24
C ALA A 101 -12.13 1.06 14.70
N THR A 102 -12.51 -0.09 14.17
CA THR A 102 -11.83 -1.38 14.36
C THR A 102 -11.64 -2.07 13.02
N VAL A 103 -10.70 -3.01 12.96
CA VAL A 103 -10.39 -3.80 11.78
C VAL A 103 -10.15 -5.26 12.18
N ALA A 104 -10.58 -6.19 11.34
CA ALA A 104 -10.41 -7.63 11.55
C ALA A 104 -10.04 -8.33 10.24
N ASP A 105 -9.20 -9.36 10.33
CA ASP A 105 -9.02 -10.33 9.24
C ASP A 105 -10.19 -11.33 9.28
N PRO A 106 -11.03 -11.41 8.23
CA PRO A 106 -12.17 -12.31 8.18
C PRO A 106 -11.81 -13.80 8.00
N HIS A 107 -10.58 -14.15 7.61
CA HIS A 107 -10.17 -15.53 7.37
C HIS A 107 -9.76 -16.26 8.65
N ASP A 108 -8.87 -15.67 9.44
CA ASP A 108 -8.32 -16.31 10.64
C ASP A 108 -8.14 -15.36 11.84
N GLY A 109 -8.57 -14.11 11.71
CA GLY A 109 -8.44 -13.10 12.77
C GLY A 109 -7.01 -12.60 13.00
N ASN A 110 -6.03 -13.08 12.23
CA ASN A 110 -4.63 -12.69 12.39
C ASN A 110 -4.22 -11.63 11.37
N LEU A 111 -4.25 -10.36 11.78
CA LEU A 111 -3.88 -9.24 10.90
C LEU A 111 -2.41 -9.27 10.43
N ALA A 112 -1.52 -10.08 11.03
CA ALA A 112 -0.08 -10.07 10.77
C ALA A 112 0.40 -11.13 9.75
N ASN A 113 -0.43 -12.12 9.41
CA ASN A 113 -0.02 -13.29 8.62
C ASN A 113 0.18 -12.99 7.12
N SER A 114 -0.66 -12.12 6.56
CA SER A 114 -0.80 -11.92 5.11
C SER A 114 -1.20 -10.49 4.82
N VAL A 115 -0.38 -9.81 4.03
CA VAL A 115 -0.64 -8.41 3.68
C VAL A 115 -1.70 -8.24 2.59
N ARG A 116 -2.10 -9.35 1.95
CA ARG A 116 -2.99 -9.40 0.77
C ARG A 116 -4.40 -9.88 1.11
N HIS A 117 -4.66 -10.36 2.32
CA HIS A 117 -6.00 -10.76 2.69
C HIS A 117 -6.96 -9.56 2.71
N PRO A 118 -8.22 -9.77 2.29
CA PRO A 118 -9.25 -8.77 2.46
C PRO A 118 -9.44 -8.46 3.94
N LEU A 119 -9.68 -7.20 4.27
CA LEU A 119 -9.91 -6.78 5.65
C LEU A 119 -11.34 -6.30 5.83
N ARG A 120 -11.87 -6.50 7.03
CA ARG A 120 -13.17 -5.96 7.44
C ARG A 120 -12.97 -4.75 8.34
N PHE A 121 -13.33 -3.57 7.84
CA PHE A 121 -13.32 -2.33 8.62
C PHE A 121 -14.71 -2.09 9.22
N THR A 122 -14.74 -1.71 10.50
CA THR A 122 -15.97 -1.34 11.22
C THR A 122 -15.83 0.07 11.75
N GLY A 123 -16.70 0.98 11.31
CA GLY A 123 -16.79 2.35 11.78
C GLY A 123 -18.02 2.56 12.64
N VAL A 124 -17.85 3.22 13.79
CA VAL A 124 -18.93 3.56 14.72
C VAL A 124 -18.98 5.08 14.84
N GLY A 125 -20.12 5.67 14.46
CA GLY A 125 -20.40 7.10 14.64
C GLY A 125 -21.43 7.33 15.73
N ARG A 126 -21.20 8.34 16.57
CA ARG A 126 -22.09 8.75 17.66
C ARG A 126 -22.35 10.25 17.57
N ALA A 127 -23.62 10.66 17.48
CA ALA A 127 -24.06 12.05 17.53
C ALA A 127 -25.30 12.16 18.42
N GLY A 128 -25.23 12.98 19.48
CA GLY A 128 -26.32 13.04 20.47
C GLY A 128 -26.62 11.67 21.07
N SER A 129 -27.86 11.21 20.93
CA SER A 129 -28.31 9.86 21.33
C SER A 129 -28.27 8.83 20.20
N ALA A 130 -27.93 9.23 18.98
CA ALA A 130 -27.87 8.34 17.82
C ALA A 130 -26.50 7.66 17.72
N ARG A 131 -26.52 6.34 17.48
CA ARG A 131 -25.35 5.53 17.17
C ARG A 131 -25.58 4.83 15.82
N GLN A 132 -24.60 4.87 14.94
CA GLN A 132 -24.61 4.13 13.68
C GLN A 132 -23.32 3.31 13.56
N VAL A 133 -23.45 2.07 13.11
CA VAL A 133 -22.33 1.16 12.84
C VAL A 133 -22.35 0.79 11.37
N LEU A 134 -21.23 0.99 10.70
CA LEU A 134 -21.02 0.60 9.31
C LEU A 134 -19.87 -0.39 9.23
N ILE A 135 -20.07 -1.43 8.44
CA ILE A 135 -19.09 -2.47 8.17
C ILE A 135 -18.83 -2.47 6.67
N VAL A 136 -17.57 -2.53 6.29
CA VAL A 136 -17.17 -2.64 4.89
C VAL A 136 -16.00 -3.59 4.74
N ARG A 137 -15.97 -4.29 3.61
CA ARG A 137 -14.80 -5.05 3.19
C ARG A 137 -13.92 -4.14 2.33
N ALA A 138 -12.65 -4.10 2.66
CA ALA A 138 -11.63 -3.46 1.84
C ALA A 138 -10.63 -4.51 1.39
N ASP A 139 -10.42 -4.57 0.07
CA ASP A 139 -9.35 -5.37 -0.50
C ASP A 139 -8.09 -4.52 -0.54
N PHE A 140 -6.94 -5.16 -0.35
CA PHE A 140 -5.65 -4.50 -0.56
C PHE A 140 -5.47 -4.33 -2.08
N ASP A 141 -5.52 -3.10 -2.58
CA ASP A 141 -5.21 -2.80 -3.98
C ASP A 141 -3.70 -2.73 -4.12
N PRO A 142 -3.05 -3.69 -4.81
CA PRO A 142 -1.61 -3.72 -4.92
C PRO A 142 -1.16 -2.71 -5.98
N LEU A 143 -1.48 -1.43 -5.82
CA LEU A 143 -0.77 -0.41 -6.57
C LEU A 143 0.70 -0.53 -6.20
N TYR A 144 1.55 -0.69 -7.21
CA TYR A 144 2.98 -0.68 -7.02
C TYR A 144 3.39 0.71 -6.56
N ARG A 145 4.33 0.78 -5.63
CA ARG A 145 4.96 2.07 -5.33
C ARG A 145 5.52 2.66 -6.60
N THR A 146 5.41 3.97 -6.73
CA THR A 146 5.81 4.68 -7.95
C THR A 146 7.29 4.50 -8.32
N CYS A 147 8.16 4.11 -7.38
CA CYS A 147 9.54 3.70 -7.70
C CYS A 147 9.61 2.50 -8.66
N LEU A 148 8.56 1.69 -8.75
CA LEU A 148 8.44 0.56 -9.68
C LEU A 148 7.79 0.93 -11.03
N ASP A 149 7.40 2.20 -11.25
CA ASP A 149 6.83 2.65 -12.53
C ASP A 149 7.86 2.72 -13.67
N GLY A 150 9.14 2.44 -13.37
CA GLY A 150 10.21 2.35 -14.35
C GLY A 150 11.03 1.08 -14.18
N ALA A 151 11.92 0.80 -15.12
CA ALA A 151 12.85 -0.34 -14.99
C ALA A 151 14.00 -0.05 -14.01
N MET A 152 14.33 1.22 -13.80
CA MET A 152 15.38 1.64 -12.86
C MET A 152 15.01 2.97 -12.19
N HIS A 153 15.17 3.02 -10.87
CA HIS A 153 14.88 4.21 -10.08
C HIS A 153 15.89 4.41 -8.94
N ALA A 154 16.36 5.64 -8.78
CA ALA A 154 17.27 6.05 -7.71
C ALA A 154 16.62 7.08 -6.79
N ALA A 155 16.68 6.89 -5.47
CA ALA A 155 16.31 7.95 -4.54
C ALA A 155 17.32 9.10 -4.55
N GLY A 156 18.60 8.80 -4.79
CA GLY A 156 19.65 9.78 -5.05
C GLY A 156 19.88 10.02 -6.54
N ALA A 157 21.02 10.62 -6.89
CA ALA A 157 21.33 10.98 -8.26
C ALA A 157 21.55 9.76 -9.17
N LEU A 158 21.06 9.84 -10.41
CA LEU A 158 21.35 8.88 -11.47
C LEU A 158 22.41 9.49 -12.40
N THR A 159 23.61 8.92 -12.40
CA THR A 159 24.74 9.39 -13.20
C THR A 159 25.15 8.34 -14.21
N MET A 160 25.25 8.74 -15.48
CA MET A 160 25.62 7.88 -16.60
C MET A 160 26.78 8.52 -17.35
N THR A 161 27.95 7.87 -17.34
CA THR A 161 29.18 8.43 -17.92
C THR A 161 29.86 7.43 -18.82
N GLY A 162 30.02 7.76 -20.11
CA GLY A 162 30.73 6.90 -21.06
C GLY A 162 30.07 5.55 -21.34
N CYS A 163 28.75 5.42 -21.20
CA CYS A 163 28.04 4.13 -21.21
C CYS A 163 26.92 4.05 -22.24
N ILE A 164 26.35 2.85 -22.43
CA ILE A 164 25.13 2.64 -23.21
C ILE A 164 24.06 2.03 -22.31
N VAL A 165 22.95 2.73 -22.13
CA VAL A 165 21.78 2.23 -21.40
C VAL A 165 20.64 2.05 -22.39
N ARG A 166 20.03 0.86 -22.40
CA ARG A 166 18.82 0.55 -23.15
C ARG A 166 17.75 0.09 -22.18
N SER A 167 16.60 0.74 -22.21
CA SER A 167 15.47 0.35 -21.38
C SER A 167 14.17 0.51 -22.17
N ASP A 168 13.29 -0.47 -22.06
CA ASP A 168 11.95 -0.43 -22.66
C ASP A 168 10.92 0.30 -21.79
N SER A 169 11.29 0.63 -20.56
CA SER A 169 10.48 1.38 -19.60
C SER A 169 11.27 2.58 -19.09
N PRO A 170 10.61 3.64 -18.57
CA PRO A 170 11.31 4.83 -18.12
C PRO A 170 12.34 4.54 -17.02
N ILE A 171 13.39 5.35 -16.96
CA ILE A 171 14.36 5.36 -15.87
C ILE A 171 14.36 6.72 -15.18
N GLY A 172 14.73 6.80 -13.90
CA GLY A 172 14.76 8.11 -13.27
C GLY A 172 15.26 8.18 -11.85
N SER A 173 15.15 9.37 -11.29
CA SER A 173 15.72 9.74 -9.99
C SER A 173 14.82 10.71 -9.22
N ASN A 174 14.86 10.65 -7.89
CA ASN A 174 14.24 11.63 -7.00
C ASN A 174 15.10 12.89 -6.76
N THR A 175 16.30 12.99 -7.34
CA THR A 175 17.14 14.19 -7.22
C THR A 175 17.55 14.74 -8.58
N SER A 176 18.36 14.01 -9.34
CA SER A 176 18.86 14.48 -10.63
C SER A 176 19.30 13.33 -11.53
N VAL A 177 19.21 13.56 -12.84
CA VAL A 177 19.75 12.67 -13.87
C VAL A 177 20.81 13.41 -14.67
N SER A 178 22.03 12.89 -14.69
CA SER A 178 23.15 13.46 -15.45
C SER A 178 23.72 12.44 -16.42
N VAL A 179 23.76 12.80 -17.70
CA VAL A 179 24.24 11.95 -18.78
C VAL A 179 25.40 12.64 -19.51
N SER A 180 26.58 12.05 -19.43
CA SER A 180 27.80 12.54 -20.08
C SER A 180 28.41 11.46 -20.97
N SER A 181 28.75 11.81 -22.22
CA SER A 181 29.40 10.91 -23.18
C SER A 181 28.75 9.51 -23.30
N SER A 182 27.44 9.43 -23.11
CA SER A 182 26.68 8.17 -23.03
C SER A 182 25.56 8.17 -24.05
N THR A 183 24.99 6.99 -24.34
CA THR A 183 23.75 6.86 -25.10
C THR A 183 22.70 6.20 -24.22
N VAL A 184 21.59 6.89 -24.00
CA VAL A 184 20.48 6.44 -23.15
C VAL A 184 19.23 6.31 -24.02
N LYS A 185 18.92 5.08 -24.39
CA LYS A 185 17.73 4.72 -25.16
C LYS A 185 16.59 4.35 -24.22
N SER A 186 15.99 5.37 -23.62
CA SER A 186 14.86 5.26 -22.68
C SER A 186 14.25 6.64 -22.44
N ASP A 187 13.00 6.67 -22.00
CA ASP A 187 12.41 7.86 -21.37
C ASP A 187 13.05 8.09 -20.00
N VAL A 188 13.30 9.36 -19.69
CA VAL A 188 13.94 9.79 -18.45
C VAL A 188 13.00 10.69 -17.68
N TYR A 189 12.87 10.46 -16.38
CA TYR A 189 12.20 11.39 -15.47
C TYR A 189 13.09 11.73 -14.28
N SER A 190 12.93 12.93 -13.74
CA SER A 190 13.67 13.40 -12.57
C SER A 190 12.85 14.37 -11.75
N SER A 191 12.96 14.29 -10.42
CA SER A 191 12.33 15.28 -9.53
C SER A 191 13.09 16.59 -9.43
N GLY A 192 14.36 16.61 -9.82
CA GLY A 192 15.09 17.84 -10.12
C GLY A 192 15.43 17.88 -11.60
N ASP A 193 16.67 18.23 -11.89
CA ASP A 193 17.15 18.34 -13.26
C ASP A 193 17.37 16.96 -13.90
N ALA A 194 17.16 16.89 -15.22
CA ALA A 194 17.59 15.80 -16.07
C ALA A 194 18.25 16.41 -17.31
N SER A 195 19.52 16.08 -17.54
CA SER A 195 20.28 16.68 -18.65
C SER A 195 21.30 15.72 -19.25
N GLY A 196 21.54 15.93 -20.55
CA GLY A 196 22.64 15.32 -21.27
C GLY A 196 22.26 14.98 -22.72
N PRO A 197 23.15 15.25 -23.69
CA PRO A 197 22.84 15.10 -25.12
C PRO A 197 22.64 13.64 -25.57
N GLY A 198 22.96 12.69 -24.69
CA GLY A 198 22.87 11.26 -24.96
C GLY A 198 21.50 10.63 -24.81
N ILE A 199 20.52 11.36 -24.28
CA ILE A 199 19.16 10.86 -24.04
C ILE A 199 18.38 10.91 -25.34
N THR A 200 17.86 9.76 -25.79
CA THR A 200 17.09 9.68 -27.04
C THR A 200 15.58 9.56 -26.82
N GLY A 201 15.12 9.30 -25.59
CA GLY A 201 13.71 9.28 -25.23
C GLY A 201 13.20 10.64 -24.74
N SER A 202 11.96 10.69 -24.30
CA SER A 202 11.39 11.88 -23.66
C SER A 202 12.07 12.16 -22.32
N THR A 203 12.19 13.44 -21.97
CA THR A 203 12.76 13.86 -20.70
C THR A 203 11.74 14.69 -19.94
N MET A 204 11.40 14.27 -18.72
CA MET A 204 10.53 14.99 -17.79
C MET A 204 11.32 15.41 -16.56
N THR A 205 11.37 16.70 -16.28
CA THR A 205 12.05 17.26 -15.10
C THR A 205 11.04 17.82 -14.11
N PHE A 206 11.47 18.01 -12.86
CA PHE A 206 10.64 18.57 -11.79
C PHE A 206 9.33 17.80 -11.55
N VAL A 207 9.31 16.48 -11.82
CA VAL A 207 8.16 15.63 -11.50
C VAL A 207 8.14 15.31 -9.99
N PRO A 208 6.96 15.04 -9.38
CA PRO A 208 6.92 14.64 -7.98
C PRO A 208 7.85 13.46 -7.67
N ALA A 209 8.51 13.51 -6.51
CA ALA A 209 9.37 12.43 -6.04
C ALA A 209 8.57 11.13 -5.90
N ARG A 210 9.14 10.05 -6.41
CA ARG A 210 8.53 8.72 -6.34
C ARG A 210 8.70 8.13 -4.95
N THR A 211 7.68 7.42 -4.51
CA THR A 211 7.63 6.73 -3.22
C THR A 211 8.59 5.55 -3.24
N MET A 212 9.58 5.60 -2.35
CA MET A 212 10.56 4.52 -2.18
C MET A 212 9.97 3.33 -1.40
N PRO A 213 10.62 2.15 -1.43
CA PRO A 213 10.18 0.97 -0.68
C PRO A 213 10.02 1.26 0.82
N ASP A 214 9.16 0.49 1.47
CA ASP A 214 8.99 0.55 2.93
C ASP A 214 10.35 0.39 3.64
N PRO A 215 10.71 1.25 4.61
CA PRO A 215 12.01 1.19 5.29
C PRO A 215 12.31 -0.16 5.98
N ASP A 216 11.27 -0.90 6.37
CA ASP A 216 11.38 -2.20 7.03
C ASP A 216 11.32 -3.38 6.05
N VAL A 217 11.32 -3.15 4.73
CA VAL A 217 11.19 -4.22 3.72
C VAL A 217 12.24 -5.30 3.90
N ILE A 218 13.49 -4.93 4.12
CA ILE A 218 14.59 -5.88 4.32
C ILE A 218 14.37 -6.72 5.58
N ALA A 219 13.96 -6.08 6.69
CA ALA A 219 13.69 -6.78 7.95
C ALA A 219 12.54 -7.78 7.81
N ARG A 220 11.48 -7.42 7.07
CA ARG A 220 10.34 -8.31 6.81
C ARG A 220 10.75 -9.57 6.04
N TYR A 221 11.58 -9.44 5.00
CA TYR A 221 12.06 -10.62 4.27
C TYR A 221 13.09 -11.41 5.06
N ALA A 222 13.96 -10.75 5.83
CA ALA A 222 14.90 -11.44 6.72
C ALA A 222 14.18 -12.30 7.78
N ALA A 223 13.05 -11.84 8.31
CA ALA A 223 12.24 -12.62 9.26
C ALA A 223 11.60 -13.89 8.67
N GLN A 224 11.42 -13.93 7.34
CA GLN A 224 10.90 -15.10 6.60
C GLN A 224 12.02 -15.99 6.03
N ALA A 225 13.27 -15.53 6.11
CA ALA A 225 14.40 -16.16 5.47
C ALA A 225 14.97 -17.30 6.31
N THR A 226 15.59 -18.27 5.64
CA THR A 226 16.48 -19.23 6.30
C THR A 226 17.89 -18.64 6.31
N PRO A 227 18.55 -18.52 7.48
CA PRO A 227 19.87 -17.90 7.56
C PRO A 227 20.95 -18.78 6.92
N ILE A 228 21.78 -18.17 6.09
CA ILE A 228 23.05 -18.72 5.62
C ILE A 228 24.14 -18.05 6.43
N ALA A 229 24.88 -18.84 7.21
CA ALA A 229 25.95 -18.31 8.04
C ALA A 229 27.08 -17.77 7.16
N TYR A 230 27.56 -16.55 7.42
CA TYR A 230 28.60 -15.95 6.57
C TYR A 230 29.89 -16.80 6.55
N ASN A 231 30.21 -17.48 7.64
CA ASN A 231 31.37 -18.37 7.75
C ASN A 231 31.23 -19.68 6.93
N SER A 232 30.03 -20.07 6.48
CA SER A 232 29.86 -21.18 5.55
C SER A 232 30.19 -20.77 4.11
N LEU A 233 30.30 -19.46 3.85
CA LEU A 233 30.77 -18.93 2.57
C LEU A 233 32.29 -18.89 2.58
N ASN A 234 32.91 -19.37 1.50
CA ASN A 234 34.37 -19.36 1.38
C ASN A 234 34.87 -17.92 1.18
N PHE A 235 35.18 -17.24 2.29
CA PHE A 235 35.56 -15.82 2.34
C PHE A 235 34.47 -14.88 1.79
N GLY A 236 33.20 -15.12 2.14
CA GLY A 236 32.10 -14.27 1.69
C GLY A 236 31.80 -14.39 0.20
N ARG A 237 31.99 -15.59 -0.38
CA ARG A 237 31.78 -15.84 -1.80
C ARG A 237 30.71 -16.89 -2.06
N ILE A 238 29.72 -16.53 -2.88
CA ILE A 238 28.84 -17.49 -3.56
C ILE A 238 29.39 -17.65 -4.97
N ARG A 239 30.05 -18.77 -5.23
CA ARG A 239 30.76 -19.01 -6.47
C ARG A 239 30.53 -20.40 -7.01
N ARG A 240 30.14 -20.49 -8.29
CA ARG A 240 29.87 -21.76 -8.97
C ARG A 240 28.85 -22.58 -8.19
N THR A 241 27.76 -21.96 -7.78
CA THR A 241 26.79 -22.60 -6.91
C THR A 241 25.39 -22.55 -7.51
N LEU A 242 24.62 -23.62 -7.31
CA LEU A 242 23.18 -23.62 -7.49
C LEU A 242 22.54 -23.32 -6.13
N LEU A 243 21.82 -22.22 -6.01
CA LEU A 243 21.02 -21.89 -4.83
C LEU A 243 19.57 -21.70 -5.24
N SER A 244 18.65 -22.42 -4.62
CA SER A 244 17.22 -22.36 -4.92
C SER A 244 16.34 -22.68 -3.71
N GLY A 245 15.02 -22.66 -3.86
CA GLY A 245 14.11 -23.17 -2.82
C GLY A 245 14.23 -24.69 -2.56
N ALA A 246 14.72 -25.45 -3.53
CA ALA A 246 14.94 -26.90 -3.41
C ALA A 246 16.39 -27.27 -3.05
N THR A 247 17.35 -26.34 -3.14
CA THR A 247 18.78 -26.64 -2.95
C THR A 247 19.49 -25.47 -2.27
N ASN A 248 20.06 -25.72 -1.10
CA ASN A 248 20.91 -24.77 -0.38
C ASN A 248 22.25 -25.42 -0.02
N PRO A 249 23.34 -25.12 -0.75
CA PRO A 249 24.65 -25.71 -0.48
C PRO A 249 25.31 -25.25 0.82
N PHE A 250 24.70 -24.28 1.51
CA PHE A 250 25.26 -23.65 2.71
C PHE A 250 24.47 -23.96 3.99
N GLY A 251 23.43 -24.79 3.91
CA GLY A 251 22.61 -25.11 5.07
C GLY A 251 21.25 -25.67 4.71
N THR A 252 20.25 -25.37 5.53
CA THR A 252 18.89 -25.86 5.36
C THR A 252 18.18 -25.14 4.20
N VAL A 253 17.35 -25.88 3.47
CA VAL A 253 16.54 -25.33 2.39
C VAL A 253 15.37 -24.53 2.94
N ASN A 254 15.00 -23.44 2.26
CA ASN A 254 13.74 -22.74 2.50
C ASN A 254 12.78 -23.10 1.35
N PRO A 255 11.62 -23.74 1.61
CA PRO A 255 10.65 -24.08 0.56
C PRO A 255 10.14 -22.88 -0.25
N ARG A 256 10.19 -21.67 0.30
CA ARG A 256 9.87 -20.41 -0.40
C ARG A 256 11.06 -19.80 -1.16
N GLY A 257 12.25 -20.35 -0.98
CA GLY A 257 13.47 -19.87 -1.60
C GLY A 257 13.97 -18.52 -1.06
N ILE A 258 13.71 -18.20 0.22
CA ILE A 258 14.16 -16.95 0.84
C ILE A 258 15.33 -17.24 1.79
N TYR A 259 16.48 -16.62 1.54
CA TYR A 259 17.70 -16.79 2.33
C TYR A 259 18.25 -15.45 2.81
N SER A 260 18.83 -15.43 4.01
CA SER A 260 19.45 -14.23 4.58
C SER A 260 20.92 -14.45 4.92
N ILE A 261 21.77 -13.48 4.59
CA ILE A 261 23.19 -13.46 4.97
C ILE A 261 23.45 -12.18 5.74
N ASP A 262 23.79 -12.31 7.01
CA ASP A 262 24.40 -11.23 7.79
C ASP A 262 25.90 -11.26 7.57
N CYS A 263 26.44 -10.24 6.91
CA CYS A 263 27.85 -10.19 6.55
C CYS A 263 28.78 -9.77 7.70
N GLY A 264 28.28 -9.37 8.87
CA GLY A 264 29.13 -8.99 10.00
C GLY A 264 30.06 -7.79 9.72
N GLY A 265 29.67 -6.90 8.82
CA GLY A 265 30.48 -5.78 8.32
C GLY A 265 31.39 -6.11 7.13
N ASN A 266 31.38 -7.35 6.62
CA ASN A 266 32.22 -7.79 5.51
C ASN A 266 31.52 -7.64 4.14
N SER A 267 32.27 -7.84 3.07
CA SER A 267 31.76 -7.82 1.70
C SER A 267 31.22 -9.19 1.28
N LEU A 268 30.21 -9.21 0.40
CA LEU A 268 29.71 -10.43 -0.22
C LEU A 268 29.95 -10.38 -1.74
N GLU A 269 30.55 -11.43 -2.30
CA GLU A 269 30.78 -11.56 -3.74
C GLU A 269 29.98 -12.74 -4.30
N ILE A 270 29.22 -12.48 -5.38
CA ILE A 270 28.38 -13.46 -6.07
C ILE A 270 28.88 -13.54 -7.51
N GLN A 271 29.27 -14.73 -7.94
CA GLN A 271 29.83 -14.93 -9.29
C GLN A 271 29.60 -16.35 -9.81
N ASP A 272 29.59 -16.50 -11.13
CA ASP A 272 29.58 -17.79 -11.82
C ASP A 272 28.49 -18.75 -11.32
N SER A 273 27.30 -18.26 -10.95
CA SER A 273 26.30 -19.03 -10.19
C SER A 273 24.91 -18.93 -10.79
N ARG A 274 24.12 -20.00 -10.61
CA ARG A 274 22.68 -20.00 -10.89
C ARG A 274 21.93 -19.86 -9.58
N ILE A 275 21.16 -18.79 -9.43
CA ILE A 275 20.37 -18.55 -8.22
C ILE A 275 18.90 -18.45 -8.61
N THR A 276 18.07 -19.33 -8.06
CA THR A 276 16.61 -19.29 -8.24
C THR A 276 15.99 -19.14 -6.86
N ALA A 277 16.18 -17.96 -6.25
CA ALA A 277 15.87 -17.67 -4.86
C ALA A 277 15.92 -16.15 -4.59
N THR A 278 15.32 -15.72 -3.48
CA THR A 278 15.49 -14.39 -2.88
C THR A 278 16.67 -14.40 -1.92
N LEU A 279 17.60 -13.45 -2.09
CA LEU A 279 18.66 -13.22 -1.12
C LEU A 279 18.49 -11.88 -0.40
N VAL A 280 18.55 -11.93 0.93
CA VAL A 280 18.52 -10.76 1.82
C VAL A 280 19.90 -10.60 2.45
N VAL A 281 20.60 -9.52 2.13
CA VAL A 281 21.95 -9.26 2.61
C VAL A 281 21.92 -8.09 3.58
N THR A 282 22.37 -8.31 4.81
CA THR A 282 22.41 -7.29 5.86
C THR A 282 23.82 -7.09 6.39
N ASN A 283 24.05 -5.92 7.00
CA ASN A 283 25.30 -5.60 7.70
C ASN A 283 26.54 -5.88 6.84
N THR A 284 26.53 -5.37 5.60
CA THR A 284 27.60 -5.60 4.62
C THR A 284 28.36 -4.31 4.34
N SER A 285 29.67 -4.42 4.09
CA SER A 285 30.45 -3.30 3.53
C SER A 285 30.19 -3.09 2.03
N GLY A 286 29.54 -4.06 1.37
CA GLY A 286 29.13 -3.99 -0.03
C GLY A 286 28.92 -5.37 -0.63
N VAL A 287 28.00 -5.45 -1.59
CA VAL A 287 27.74 -6.65 -2.38
C VAL A 287 28.25 -6.45 -3.80
N SER A 288 28.97 -7.43 -4.34
CA SER A 288 29.38 -7.45 -5.75
C SER A 288 28.77 -8.65 -6.49
N ILE A 289 28.21 -8.40 -7.67
CA ILE A 289 27.78 -9.43 -8.62
C ILE A 289 28.69 -9.34 -9.83
N THR A 290 29.45 -10.39 -10.12
CA THR A 290 30.48 -10.38 -11.16
C THR A 290 30.40 -11.61 -12.07
N ASN A 291 31.05 -11.54 -13.23
CA ASN A 291 31.07 -12.59 -14.26
C ASN A 291 29.66 -13.00 -14.73
N SER A 292 29.43 -14.30 -14.94
CA SER A 292 28.20 -14.84 -15.50
C SER A 292 27.29 -15.32 -14.38
N VAL A 293 26.13 -14.69 -14.22
CA VAL A 293 25.13 -15.04 -13.20
C VAL A 293 23.76 -15.10 -13.84
N TYR A 294 23.10 -16.25 -13.72
CA TYR A 294 21.67 -16.35 -14.00
C TYR A 294 20.92 -16.32 -12.68
N TRP A 295 20.10 -15.29 -12.47
CA TRP A 295 19.32 -15.14 -11.25
C TRP A 295 17.85 -14.99 -11.57
N SER A 296 16.99 -15.83 -11.02
CA SER A 296 15.53 -15.74 -11.15
C SER A 296 14.81 -15.95 -9.82
N GLN A 297 13.50 -15.68 -9.81
CA GLN A 297 12.63 -15.91 -8.66
C GLN A 297 12.29 -17.41 -8.50
N TRP A 298 12.16 -17.89 -7.26
CA TRP A 298 11.59 -19.21 -6.98
C TRP A 298 10.06 -19.18 -6.94
N GLU A 299 9.51 -18.25 -6.16
CA GLU A 299 8.08 -17.98 -6.02
C GLU A 299 7.78 -16.63 -6.69
N GLU A 300 6.73 -16.58 -7.51
CA GLU A 300 6.36 -15.37 -8.24
C GLU A 300 6.02 -14.22 -7.27
N GLY A 301 6.51 -13.02 -7.58
CA GLY A 301 6.24 -11.83 -6.77
C GLY A 301 7.21 -11.61 -5.60
N LEU A 302 8.24 -12.44 -5.44
CA LEU A 302 9.35 -12.17 -4.51
C LEU A 302 10.48 -11.37 -5.20
N PRO A 303 11.21 -10.50 -4.49
CA PRO A 303 12.43 -9.90 -5.03
C PRO A 303 13.51 -10.98 -5.21
N ILE A 304 14.47 -10.76 -6.11
CA ILE A 304 15.64 -11.67 -6.22
C ILE A 304 16.75 -11.27 -5.25
N LEU A 305 16.88 -9.97 -4.96
CA LEU A 305 17.95 -9.45 -4.12
C LEU A 305 17.51 -8.21 -3.35
N LEU A 306 17.72 -8.24 -2.03
CA LEU A 306 17.56 -7.12 -1.12
C LEU A 306 18.87 -6.89 -0.37
N VAL A 307 19.44 -5.69 -0.45
CA VAL A 307 20.73 -5.35 0.17
C VAL A 307 20.58 -4.16 1.10
N SER A 308 20.95 -4.34 2.37
CA SER A 308 21.16 -3.24 3.31
C SER A 308 22.60 -2.75 3.18
N GLY A 309 22.84 -1.87 2.20
CA GLY A 309 24.17 -1.39 1.84
C GLY A 309 24.32 -1.07 0.36
N ASN A 310 25.57 -0.94 -0.09
CA ASN A 310 25.92 -0.66 -1.47
C ASN A 310 25.96 -1.94 -2.32
N LEU A 311 25.64 -1.82 -3.60
CA LEU A 311 25.62 -2.93 -4.55
C LEU A 311 26.39 -2.57 -5.83
N ALA A 312 27.29 -3.43 -6.27
CA ALA A 312 27.98 -3.31 -7.55
C ALA A 312 27.63 -4.49 -8.45
N ILE A 313 27.14 -4.22 -9.67
CA ILE A 313 26.80 -5.24 -10.66
C ILE A 313 27.71 -5.04 -11.87
N THR A 314 28.64 -5.98 -12.07
CA THR A 314 29.65 -5.96 -13.13
C THR A 314 29.71 -7.33 -13.80
N THR A 315 28.57 -7.76 -14.35
CA THR A 315 28.46 -9.02 -15.10
C THR A 315 29.08 -8.91 -16.49
N ILE A 316 29.26 -10.05 -17.15
CA ILE A 316 29.84 -10.16 -18.50
C ILE A 316 28.81 -10.69 -19.50
N ALA A 317 29.07 -10.51 -20.80
CA ALA A 317 28.18 -10.97 -21.87
C ALA A 317 28.31 -12.47 -22.22
N LEU A 318 29.05 -13.24 -21.42
CA LEU A 318 29.18 -14.68 -21.61
C LEU A 318 28.11 -15.41 -20.83
N ASP A 319 27.60 -16.50 -21.39
CA ASP A 319 26.71 -17.41 -20.69
C ASP A 319 27.42 -18.05 -19.49
N LEU A 320 26.66 -18.28 -18.43
CA LEU A 320 27.04 -19.21 -17.38
C LEU A 320 27.00 -20.62 -17.98
N ILE A 321 28.15 -21.28 -18.02
CA ILE A 321 28.27 -22.62 -18.56
C ILE A 321 28.47 -23.58 -17.40
N GLU A 322 27.78 -24.71 -17.46
CA GLU A 322 28.17 -25.85 -16.66
C GLU A 322 29.58 -26.31 -17.05
N SER A 323 30.31 -26.78 -16.06
CA SER A 323 31.61 -27.41 -16.28
C SER A 323 31.60 -28.74 -15.56
N SER A 324 32.55 -29.61 -15.88
CA SER A 324 32.60 -31.06 -15.61
C SER A 324 32.34 -31.55 -14.16
N PHE A 325 31.98 -30.67 -13.23
CA PHE A 325 31.70 -30.97 -11.84
C PHE A 325 30.41 -30.34 -11.29
N ARG A 326 29.63 -29.58 -12.07
CA ARG A 326 28.37 -28.99 -11.59
C ARG A 326 27.30 -28.89 -12.66
N ASN A 327 26.19 -29.55 -12.38
CA ASN A 327 24.90 -29.38 -13.02
C ASN A 327 24.13 -28.26 -12.29
N PHE A 328 23.59 -27.30 -13.03
CA PHE A 328 22.79 -26.18 -12.56
C PHE A 328 21.29 -26.37 -12.77
N ASN A 329 20.82 -27.40 -13.47
CA ASN A 329 19.41 -27.78 -13.63
C ASN A 329 19.08 -29.24 -13.23
N PRO A 330 19.56 -29.76 -12.07
CA PRO A 330 19.29 -31.13 -11.68
C PRO A 330 17.81 -31.32 -11.32
N ALA A 331 17.37 -32.56 -11.13
CA ALA A 331 16.03 -32.86 -10.61
C ALA A 331 15.69 -31.99 -9.37
N GLY A 332 14.51 -31.35 -9.39
CA GLY A 332 14.08 -30.38 -8.38
C GLY A 332 14.47 -28.93 -8.65
N ASN A 333 15.32 -28.67 -9.66
CA ASN A 333 15.80 -27.34 -10.03
C ASN A 333 15.65 -27.05 -11.54
N PRO A 334 14.45 -27.19 -12.11
CA PRO A 334 14.28 -27.07 -13.55
C PRO A 334 14.73 -25.70 -14.07
N TYR A 335 15.35 -25.68 -15.25
CA TYR A 335 15.52 -24.47 -16.05
C TYR A 335 14.49 -24.47 -17.19
N LYS A 336 13.63 -23.46 -17.21
CA LYS A 336 12.49 -23.35 -18.15
C LYS A 336 11.62 -24.63 -18.21
N GLY A 337 11.47 -25.30 -17.07
CA GLY A 337 10.67 -26.52 -16.95
C GLY A 337 11.40 -27.82 -17.29
N ALA A 338 12.66 -27.76 -17.74
CA ALA A 338 13.48 -28.93 -18.03
C ALA A 338 14.51 -29.19 -16.93
N THR A 339 14.80 -30.46 -16.67
CA THR A 339 15.90 -30.92 -15.81
C THR A 339 16.69 -31.98 -16.55
N ASP A 340 17.98 -32.08 -16.29
CA ASP A 340 18.79 -33.20 -16.75
C ASP A 340 19.83 -33.60 -15.68
N SER A 341 20.76 -34.46 -16.09
CA SER A 341 21.82 -34.99 -15.24
C SER A 341 23.23 -34.72 -15.80
N ASP A 342 23.35 -33.96 -16.90
CA ASP A 342 24.65 -33.71 -17.52
C ASP A 342 25.26 -32.37 -17.05
N THR A 343 26.37 -31.94 -17.66
CA THR A 343 27.05 -30.69 -17.28
C THR A 343 27.40 -29.85 -18.52
N LEU A 344 26.53 -29.86 -19.53
CA LEU A 344 26.77 -29.25 -20.84
C LEU A 344 25.88 -28.03 -21.10
N ASP A 345 25.03 -27.67 -20.14
CA ASP A 345 24.07 -26.60 -20.32
C ASP A 345 24.68 -25.20 -20.22
N ARG A 346 23.96 -24.27 -20.82
CA ARG A 346 24.28 -22.85 -20.87
C ARG A 346 23.10 -22.02 -20.42
N TYR A 347 23.37 -21.05 -19.57
CA TYR A 347 22.40 -20.14 -19.01
C TYR A 347 22.83 -18.71 -19.32
N PRO A 348 21.95 -17.86 -19.86
CA PRO A 348 22.31 -16.49 -20.15
C PRO A 348 22.62 -15.73 -18.85
N SER A 349 23.59 -14.81 -18.87
CA SER A 349 23.87 -13.97 -17.71
C SER A 349 22.82 -12.86 -17.57
N ILE A 350 21.71 -13.16 -16.89
CA ILE A 350 20.54 -12.27 -16.73
C ILE A 350 20.05 -12.31 -15.27
N LEU A 351 19.67 -11.13 -14.76
CA LEU A 351 19.04 -10.96 -13.45
C LEU A 351 17.53 -10.71 -13.65
N GLU A 352 16.71 -11.73 -13.45
CA GLU A 352 15.26 -11.74 -13.66
C GLU A 352 14.49 -11.53 -12.36
N GLY A 353 14.20 -10.27 -12.02
CA GLY A 353 13.35 -9.91 -10.90
C GLY A 353 13.59 -8.52 -10.36
N LEU A 354 13.02 -8.25 -9.18
CA LEU A 354 13.21 -7.00 -8.45
C LEU A 354 14.51 -7.05 -7.64
N ILE A 355 15.37 -6.05 -7.82
CA ILE A 355 16.59 -5.80 -7.06
C ILE A 355 16.42 -4.51 -6.28
N HIS A 356 16.70 -4.54 -4.98
CA HIS A 356 16.71 -3.34 -4.16
C HIS A 356 17.96 -3.27 -3.28
N ALA A 357 18.62 -2.12 -3.29
CA ALA A 357 19.70 -1.78 -2.35
C ALA A 357 19.33 -0.49 -1.61
N THR A 358 19.53 -0.44 -0.29
CA THR A 358 19.30 0.80 0.48
C THR A 358 20.38 1.84 0.23
N GLY A 359 21.59 1.42 -0.14
CA GLY A 359 22.70 2.29 -0.51
C GLY A 359 22.73 2.60 -2.00
N SER A 360 23.92 2.98 -2.49
CA SER A 360 24.15 3.29 -3.89
C SER A 360 24.38 2.03 -4.71
N VAL A 361 23.96 2.06 -5.98
CA VAL A 361 24.18 0.98 -6.95
C VAL A 361 25.16 1.43 -8.03
N THR A 362 26.14 0.60 -8.33
CA THR A 362 27.08 0.81 -9.43
C THR A 362 26.90 -0.26 -10.49
N LEU A 363 26.71 0.14 -11.74
CA LEU A 363 26.56 -0.75 -12.89
C LEU A 363 27.79 -0.65 -13.80
N GLY A 364 28.39 -1.78 -14.13
CA GLY A 364 29.62 -1.88 -14.93
C GLY A 364 29.58 -2.98 -15.99
N GLN A 365 30.50 -2.91 -16.96
CA GLN A 365 30.69 -3.89 -18.04
C GLN A 365 29.43 -4.27 -18.82
N ARG A 366 28.76 -5.38 -18.52
CA ARG A 366 27.59 -5.89 -19.27
C ARG A 366 26.50 -6.32 -18.30
N VAL A 367 25.52 -5.47 -18.05
CA VAL A 367 24.41 -5.74 -17.11
C VAL A 367 23.12 -5.97 -17.88
N SER A 368 22.41 -7.06 -17.57
CA SER A 368 21.07 -7.36 -18.10
C SER A 368 20.12 -7.63 -16.94
N VAL A 369 19.12 -6.76 -16.76
CA VAL A 369 18.08 -6.90 -15.73
C VAL A 369 16.73 -6.99 -16.42
N VAL A 370 15.99 -8.05 -16.10
CA VAL A 370 14.59 -8.22 -16.51
C VAL A 370 13.72 -8.09 -15.25
N GLY A 371 13.20 -6.90 -15.01
CA GLY A 371 12.48 -6.57 -13.80
C GLY A 371 12.64 -5.10 -13.44
N ALA A 372 12.95 -4.83 -12.18
CA ALA A 372 13.14 -3.46 -11.68
C ALA A 372 14.37 -3.38 -10.78
N LEU A 373 15.12 -2.28 -10.90
CA LEU A 373 16.27 -1.97 -10.06
C LEU A 373 15.99 -0.68 -9.27
N VAL A 374 15.97 -0.79 -7.94
CA VAL A 374 15.65 0.34 -7.05
C VAL A 374 16.80 0.59 -6.07
N ALA A 375 17.39 1.78 -6.11
CA ALA A 375 18.43 2.20 -5.17
C ALA A 375 17.91 3.25 -4.18
N GLY A 376 18.15 3.06 -2.88
CA GLY A 376 17.92 4.07 -1.85
C GLY A 376 18.93 5.21 -1.90
N GLY A 377 20.14 4.94 -2.40
CA GLY A 377 21.15 5.94 -2.74
C GLY A 377 21.11 6.36 -4.21
N GLY A 378 22.27 6.74 -4.74
CA GLY A 378 22.43 7.05 -6.16
C GLY A 378 22.64 5.81 -7.01
N ILE A 379 22.46 5.95 -8.32
CA ILE A 379 22.85 4.93 -9.30
C ILE A 379 23.93 5.51 -10.22
N SER A 380 25.05 4.81 -10.36
CA SER A 380 26.13 5.19 -11.27
C SER A 380 26.35 4.12 -12.32
N VAL A 381 26.29 4.49 -13.60
CA VAL A 381 26.62 3.62 -14.73
C VAL A 381 27.98 4.01 -15.26
N ASN A 382 28.95 3.12 -15.08
CA ASN A 382 30.36 3.37 -15.34
C ASN A 382 30.70 3.38 -16.84
N SER A 383 31.83 4.00 -17.17
CA SER A 383 32.34 4.06 -18.54
C SER A 383 32.58 2.65 -19.12
N GLY A 384 32.19 2.48 -20.38
CA GLY A 384 32.24 1.20 -21.09
C GLY A 384 31.11 0.24 -20.74
N ALA A 385 30.25 0.55 -19.77
CA ALA A 385 29.13 -0.31 -19.42
C ALA A 385 28.06 -0.32 -20.52
N VAL A 386 27.50 -1.51 -20.79
CA VAL A 386 26.27 -1.68 -21.56
C VAL A 386 25.23 -2.30 -20.65
N VAL A 387 24.17 -1.53 -20.37
CA VAL A 387 23.07 -1.92 -19.49
C VAL A 387 21.82 -2.12 -20.33
N ALA A 388 21.21 -3.29 -20.22
CA ALA A 388 19.90 -3.60 -20.77
C ALA A 388 18.91 -3.80 -19.62
N LEU A 389 17.83 -3.05 -19.65
CA LEU A 389 16.74 -3.12 -18.69
C LEU A 389 15.46 -3.47 -19.45
N HIS A 390 14.75 -4.48 -18.97
CA HIS A 390 13.44 -4.85 -19.50
C HIS A 390 12.45 -4.90 -18.35
N ARG A 391 11.41 -4.07 -18.37
CA ARG A 391 10.40 -4.12 -17.31
C ARG A 391 9.49 -5.33 -17.53
N ARG A 392 9.53 -6.26 -16.59
CA ARG A 392 8.49 -7.29 -16.42
C ARG A 392 7.41 -6.75 -15.49
N VAL A 393 6.14 -6.99 -15.81
CA VAL A 393 5.05 -6.79 -14.83
C VAL A 393 5.26 -7.82 -13.72
N ILE A 394 5.85 -7.38 -12.61
CA ILE A 394 6.02 -8.17 -11.39
C ILE A 394 4.79 -7.88 -10.53
N GLY A 395 4.20 -8.84 -9.83
CA GLY A 395 3.16 -8.61 -8.80
C GLY A 395 3.71 -7.87 -7.58
N SER A 396 2.99 -6.97 -6.89
CA SER A 396 3.60 -6.02 -5.92
C SER A 396 4.28 -6.73 -4.76
N PRO A 397 5.62 -6.81 -4.69
CA PRO A 397 6.28 -7.53 -3.61
C PRO A 397 5.98 -6.82 -2.28
N THR A 398 5.95 -7.57 -1.18
CA THR A 398 5.74 -6.98 0.15
C THR A 398 6.75 -5.85 0.40
N GLY A 399 6.29 -4.68 0.84
CA GLY A 399 7.11 -3.48 1.01
C GLY A 399 7.31 -2.62 -0.25
N PHE A 400 6.82 -3.06 -1.40
CA PHE A 400 6.81 -2.33 -2.67
C PHE A 400 5.41 -2.09 -3.23
N ALA A 401 4.38 -2.42 -2.46
CA ALA A 401 3.03 -1.95 -2.69
C ALA A 401 2.81 -0.61 -1.97
N ASP A 402 2.11 0.30 -2.61
CA ASP A 402 1.38 1.33 -1.90
C ASP A 402 0.33 0.63 -1.05
N ARG A 403 0.17 1.13 0.17
CA ARG A 403 -0.91 0.68 1.03
C ARG A 403 -2.11 1.46 0.56
N SER A 404 -2.80 0.93 -0.44
CA SER A 404 -4.08 1.49 -0.88
C SER A 404 -5.16 0.46 -0.61
N PHE A 405 -6.12 0.82 0.24
CA PHE A 405 -7.30 0.01 0.43
C PHE A 405 -8.34 0.40 -0.61
N ARG A 406 -8.76 -0.57 -1.43
CA ARG A 406 -9.92 -0.39 -2.29
C ARG A 406 -11.15 -0.94 -1.57
N VAL A 407 -12.05 -0.03 -1.27
CA VAL A 407 -13.35 -0.36 -0.69
C VAL A 407 -14.17 -1.11 -1.74
N ASP A 408 -14.67 -2.29 -1.39
CA ASP A 408 -15.72 -2.93 -2.17
C ASP A 408 -17.05 -2.27 -1.81
N SER A 409 -17.49 -1.34 -2.67
CA SER A 409 -18.73 -0.57 -2.47
C SER A 409 -20.00 -1.42 -2.42
N THR A 410 -19.94 -2.69 -2.85
CA THR A 410 -21.06 -3.62 -2.77
C THR A 410 -21.20 -4.28 -1.38
N THR A 411 -20.18 -4.14 -0.52
CA THR A 411 -20.11 -4.82 0.79
C THR A 411 -20.50 -3.96 1.97
N PHE A 412 -20.93 -2.72 1.74
CA PHE A 412 -21.43 -1.86 2.81
C PHE A 412 -22.63 -2.52 3.49
N ALA A 413 -22.45 -2.84 4.77
CA ALA A 413 -23.49 -3.39 5.61
C ALA A 413 -23.67 -2.49 6.84
N ARG A 414 -24.91 -2.36 7.31
CA ARG A 414 -25.16 -1.84 8.66
C ARG A 414 -24.76 -2.92 9.65
N GLY A 415 -23.88 -2.59 10.57
CA GLY A 415 -23.58 -3.44 11.71
C GLY A 415 -24.74 -3.39 12.71
N VAL A 416 -25.11 -4.54 13.24
CA VAL A 416 -25.88 -4.65 14.48
C VAL A 416 -24.92 -5.28 15.47
N GLU A 417 -24.58 -4.55 16.53
CA GLU A 417 -23.99 -5.13 17.74
C GLU A 417 -25.06 -5.20 18.81
#